data_AF-A0A086W8E9-F1
#
_entry.id   AF-A0A086W8E9-F1
#
_cell.length_a   1.000
_cell.length_b   1.000
_cell.length_c   1.000
_cell.angle_alpha   90.00
_cell.angle_beta   90.00
_cell.angle_gamma   90.00
#
_symmetry.space_group_name_H-M   'P 1'
#
loop_
_entity.id
_entity.type
_entity.pdbx_description
1 polymer ?
#
loop_
_entity_poly.entity_id
_entity_poly.type
_entity_poly.pdbx_seq_one_letter_code
_entity_poly.pdbx_strand_id
1 'polypeptide(L)'
;MDFASLSSVIREGMRHNQCVLCGTALNTYLDELPCPHWFLVPGWRGFRNRTLARVFEVFDLARLVDYLKIAAASGPAGEHGIPWRRGECDGVIGIAISWGRRGWEFSYDQRDIGPDGRVRRFVLAIRYDEALVDKAQITVAGDDGRVVVTPLVQRRRVVAPD
;
A
#
# COMPACT_ATOMS: atom_id res chain seq x y z
N MET A 1 -1.65 2.26 20.83
CA MET A 1 -1.73 0.88 20.33
C MET A 1 -0.38 0.54 19.73
N ASP A 2 0.31 -0.47 20.23
CA ASP A 2 1.60 -0.89 19.68
C ASP A 2 1.44 -1.75 18.41
N PHE A 3 2.55 -1.96 17.69
CA PHE A 3 2.55 -2.71 16.44
C PHE A 3 2.05 -4.15 16.60
N ALA A 4 2.35 -4.81 17.72
CA ALA A 4 1.92 -6.18 17.98
C ALA A 4 0.40 -6.27 18.17
N SER A 5 -0.17 -5.33 18.92
CA SER A 5 -1.60 -5.20 19.15
C SER A 5 -2.35 -4.85 17.87
N LEU A 6 -1.82 -3.91 17.09
CA LEU A 6 -2.36 -3.57 15.78
C LEU A 6 -2.32 -4.81 14.86
N SER A 7 -1.18 -5.50 14.78
CA SER A 7 -1.03 -6.71 13.97
C SER A 7 -2.07 -7.80 14.31
N SER A 8 -2.34 -8.04 15.60
CA SER A 8 -3.35 -9.02 16.02
C SER A 8 -4.77 -8.60 15.63
N VAL A 9 -5.13 -7.33 15.84
CA VAL A 9 -6.47 -6.81 15.48
C VAL A 9 -6.68 -6.86 13.97
N ILE A 10 -5.64 -6.50 13.20
CA ILE A 10 -5.68 -6.53 11.75
C ILE A 10 -5.85 -7.97 11.22
N ARG A 11 -5.14 -8.96 11.78
CA ARG A 11 -5.31 -10.38 11.40
C ARG A 11 -6.73 -10.87 11.65
N GLU A 12 -7.31 -10.49 12.79
CA GLU A 12 -8.64 -10.95 13.17
C GLU A 12 -9.73 -10.37 12.25
N GLY A 13 -9.75 -9.06 11.99
CA GLY A 13 -10.78 -8.51 11.08
C GLY A 13 -10.62 -9.00 9.63
N MET A 14 -9.40 -9.29 9.16
CA MET A 14 -9.19 -9.93 7.85
C MET A 14 -9.80 -11.35 7.77
N ARG A 15 -9.76 -12.13 8.86
CA ARG A 15 -10.45 -13.45 8.92
C ARG A 15 -11.96 -13.34 8.75
N HIS A 16 -12.54 -12.24 9.24
CA HIS A 16 -13.97 -11.94 9.11
C HIS A 16 -14.35 -11.24 7.80
N ASN A 17 -13.43 -11.19 6.83
CA ASN A 17 -13.62 -10.46 5.58
C ASN A 17 -13.99 -8.98 5.80
N GLN A 18 -13.34 -8.32 6.78
CA GLN A 18 -13.54 -6.92 7.12
C GLN A 18 -12.24 -6.11 7.15
N CYS A 19 -12.30 -4.87 6.69
CA CYS A 19 -11.22 -3.93 6.87
C CYS A 19 -11.19 -3.50 8.33
N VAL A 20 -10.15 -3.89 9.02
CA VAL A 20 -9.90 -3.63 10.45
C VAL A 20 -9.73 -2.15 10.82
N LEU A 21 -9.52 -1.28 9.83
CA LEU A 21 -9.36 0.16 10.03
C LEU A 21 -10.70 0.90 9.98
N CYS A 22 -11.65 0.42 9.17
CA CYS A 22 -12.94 1.08 8.97
C CYS A 22 -14.18 0.19 9.18
N GLY A 23 -14.00 -1.10 9.49
CA GLY A 23 -15.04 -2.11 9.66
C GLY A 23 -15.72 -2.59 8.37
N THR A 24 -15.50 -1.94 7.23
CA THR A 24 -16.17 -2.26 5.96
C THR A 24 -15.79 -3.65 5.45
N ALA A 25 -16.76 -4.41 4.94
CA ALA A 25 -16.48 -5.71 4.34
C ALA A 25 -15.55 -5.57 3.12
N LEU A 26 -14.57 -6.48 2.97
CA LEU A 26 -13.53 -6.39 1.94
C LEU A 26 -14.12 -6.44 0.51
N ASN A 27 -15.29 -7.05 0.34
CA ASN A 27 -16.00 -7.18 -0.94
C ASN A 27 -16.97 -6.03 -1.25
N THR A 28 -17.20 -5.08 -0.33
CA THR A 28 -18.24 -4.04 -0.49
C THR A 28 -17.67 -2.61 -0.52
N TYR A 29 -16.46 -2.42 -1.02
CA TYR A 29 -15.81 -1.10 -0.96
C TYR A 29 -16.44 -0.07 -1.91
N LEU A 30 -16.70 1.14 -1.38
CA LEU A 30 -17.24 2.28 -2.12
C LEU A 30 -16.15 3.31 -2.42
N ASP A 31 -16.22 3.94 -3.60
CA ASP A 31 -15.18 4.82 -4.14
C ASP A 31 -14.93 6.11 -3.30
N GLU A 32 -15.75 6.33 -2.27
CA GLU A 32 -15.82 7.59 -1.53
C GLU A 32 -14.91 7.65 -0.29
N LEU A 33 -14.54 6.50 0.29
CA LEU A 33 -13.80 6.44 1.56
C LEU A 33 -12.30 6.10 1.36
N PRO A 34 -11.36 6.95 1.82
CA PRO A 34 -9.94 6.63 1.81
C PRO A 34 -9.65 5.43 2.70
N CYS A 35 -9.02 4.39 2.15
CA CYS A 35 -8.65 3.22 2.93
C CYS A 35 -7.50 2.40 2.32
N PRO A 36 -6.58 1.88 3.12
CA PRO A 36 -5.54 0.94 2.69
C PRO A 36 -6.07 -0.29 1.96
N HIS A 37 -7.33 -0.69 2.23
CA HIS A 37 -7.93 -1.86 1.61
C HIS A 37 -8.02 -1.78 0.09
N TRP A 38 -8.09 -0.58 -0.49
CA TRP A 38 -8.09 -0.37 -1.94
C TRP A 38 -6.89 -1.01 -2.66
N PHE A 39 -5.78 -1.22 -1.95
CA PHE A 39 -4.60 -1.90 -2.48
C PHE A 39 -4.82 -3.40 -2.69
N LEU A 40 -5.76 -3.99 -1.94
CA LEU A 40 -6.11 -5.41 -1.98
C LEU A 40 -7.23 -5.72 -3.00
N VAL A 41 -8.06 -4.74 -3.33
CA VAL A 41 -9.22 -4.94 -4.23
C VAL A 41 -8.77 -5.36 -5.64
N PRO A 42 -9.45 -6.36 -6.26
CA PRO A 42 -9.23 -6.74 -7.66
C PRO A 42 -9.31 -5.57 -8.65
N GLY A 43 -8.54 -5.65 -9.74
CA GLY A 43 -8.49 -4.61 -10.77
C GLY A 43 -7.69 -3.34 -10.39
N TRP A 44 -7.98 -2.25 -11.11
CA TRP A 44 -7.17 -1.02 -11.19
C TRP A 44 -7.69 0.14 -10.35
N ARG A 45 -8.87 -0.02 -9.73
CA ARG A 45 -9.58 1.11 -9.09
C ARG A 45 -8.80 1.68 -7.91
N GLY A 46 -8.13 0.83 -7.13
CA GLY A 46 -7.21 1.22 -6.06
C GLY A 46 -6.00 2.04 -6.51
N PHE A 47 -5.68 1.99 -7.81
CA PHE A 47 -4.49 2.61 -8.40
C PHE A 47 -4.84 3.88 -9.20
N ARG A 48 -6.06 4.40 -9.06
CA ARG A 48 -6.40 5.73 -9.58
C ARG A 48 -5.67 6.78 -8.72
N ASN A 49 -5.02 7.76 -9.36
CA ASN A 49 -4.29 8.82 -8.67
C ASN A 49 -5.12 9.49 -7.57
N ARG A 50 -6.41 9.75 -7.83
CA ARG A 50 -7.32 10.33 -6.84
C ARG A 50 -7.50 9.43 -5.61
N THR A 51 -7.61 8.13 -5.81
CA THR A 51 -7.71 7.16 -4.71
C THR A 51 -6.40 7.08 -3.94
N LEU A 52 -5.27 6.99 -4.64
CA LEU A 52 -3.95 6.97 -3.99
C LEU A 52 -3.71 8.23 -3.15
N ALA A 53 -4.02 9.41 -3.70
CA ALA A 53 -3.92 10.68 -2.97
C ALA A 53 -4.76 10.63 -1.69
N ARG A 54 -6.04 10.26 -1.81
CA ARG A 54 -6.97 10.14 -0.68
C ARG A 54 -6.49 9.18 0.41
N VAL A 55 -5.90 8.03 0.04
CA VAL A 55 -5.33 7.10 1.02
C VAL A 55 -4.19 7.77 1.78
N PHE A 56 -3.26 8.40 1.09
CA PHE A 56 -2.08 9.00 1.74
C PHE A 56 -2.35 10.35 2.43
N GLU A 57 -3.49 10.99 2.18
CA GLU A 57 -3.99 12.12 2.97
C GLU A 57 -4.38 11.70 4.40
N VAL A 58 -4.76 10.42 4.59
CA VAL A 58 -5.24 9.89 5.87
C VAL A 58 -4.25 8.95 6.53
N PHE A 59 -3.55 8.15 5.72
CA PHE A 59 -2.65 7.10 6.20
C PHE A 59 -1.22 7.41 5.78
N ASP A 60 -0.31 7.52 6.75
CA ASP A 60 1.11 7.59 6.45
C ASP A 60 1.62 6.27 5.84
N LEU A 61 2.79 6.35 5.20
CA LEU A 61 3.42 5.20 4.54
C LEU A 61 3.63 4.02 5.50
N ALA A 62 4.03 4.29 6.74
CA ALA A 62 4.32 3.24 7.72
C ALA A 62 3.06 2.42 8.04
N ARG A 63 1.94 3.10 8.32
CA ARG A 63 0.65 2.45 8.59
C ARG A 63 0.15 1.64 7.39
N LEU A 64 0.32 2.15 6.17
CA LEU A 64 -0.05 1.40 4.97
C LEU A 64 0.82 0.14 4.81
N VAL A 65 2.14 0.27 4.94
CA VAL A 65 3.09 -0.85 4.84
C VAL A 65 2.76 -1.92 5.87
N ASP A 66 2.46 -1.52 7.10
CA ASP A 66 2.09 -2.46 8.16
C ASP A 66 0.78 -3.19 7.84
N TYR A 67 -0.24 -2.46 7.38
CA TYR A 67 -1.49 -3.06 6.93
C TYR A 67 -1.26 -4.11 5.82
N LEU A 68 -0.46 -3.78 4.80
CA LEU A 68 -0.15 -4.69 3.69
C LEU A 68 0.65 -5.92 4.14
N LYS A 69 1.61 -5.76 5.05
CA LYS A 69 2.35 -6.90 5.64
C LYS A 69 1.41 -7.89 6.33
N ILE A 70 0.41 -7.37 7.05
CA ILE A 70 -0.51 -8.23 7.78
C ILE A 70 -1.50 -8.90 6.84
N ALA A 71 -2.03 -8.16 5.85
CA ALA A 71 -2.87 -8.74 4.80
C ALA A 71 -2.12 -9.88 4.07
N ALA A 72 -0.86 -9.65 3.71
CA ALA A 72 0.01 -10.66 3.10
C ALA A 72 0.19 -11.90 3.99
N ALA A 73 0.32 -11.72 5.31
CA ALA A 73 0.49 -12.81 6.27
C ALA A 73 -0.80 -13.57 6.63
N SER A 74 -1.98 -13.09 6.23
CA SER A 74 -3.29 -13.62 6.69
C SER A 74 -4.02 -14.50 5.67
N GLY A 75 -3.54 -14.62 4.43
CA GLY A 75 -4.22 -15.40 3.37
C GLY A 75 -3.92 -16.91 3.39
N PRO A 76 -4.88 -17.79 3.00
CA PRO A 76 -4.63 -19.21 2.73
C PRO A 76 -4.05 -19.48 1.33
N ALA A 77 -3.43 -18.48 0.68
CA ALA A 77 -2.70 -18.65 -0.56
C ALA A 77 -1.27 -19.05 -0.23
N GLY A 78 -1.06 -20.35 -0.01
CA GLY A 78 0.25 -20.95 -0.14
C GLY A 78 0.72 -20.79 -1.58
N GLU A 79 1.48 -19.74 -1.85
CA GLU A 79 2.50 -19.71 -2.91
C GLU A 79 3.42 -18.51 -2.63
N HIS A 80 4.61 -18.84 -2.13
CA HIS A 80 5.83 -18.04 -2.07
C HIS A 80 5.70 -16.50 -2.13
N GLY A 81 4.99 -15.91 -1.16
CA GLY A 81 5.14 -14.48 -0.88
C GLY A 81 6.53 -14.23 -0.29
N ILE A 82 7.48 -13.86 -1.14
CA ILE A 82 8.85 -13.51 -0.76
C ILE A 82 8.78 -12.58 0.47
N PRO A 83 9.54 -12.87 1.55
CA PRO A 83 9.55 -12.04 2.75
C PRO A 83 9.82 -10.60 2.35
N TRP A 84 9.07 -9.67 2.94
CA TRP A 84 9.31 -8.26 2.70
C TRP A 84 10.79 -7.97 2.89
N ARG A 85 11.44 -7.41 1.86
CA ARG A 85 12.86 -7.10 1.90
C ARG A 85 12.99 -5.62 2.16
N ARG A 86 13.54 -5.26 3.33
CA ARG A 86 14.06 -3.92 3.56
C ARG A 86 15.53 -3.90 3.17
N GLY A 87 15.84 -3.19 2.11
CA GLY A 87 17.21 -2.88 1.71
C GLY A 87 17.47 -1.40 1.95
N GLU A 88 18.70 -1.07 2.32
CA GLU A 88 19.19 0.29 2.33
C GLU A 88 20.49 0.33 1.53
N CYS A 89 20.53 1.18 0.50
CA CYS A 89 21.71 1.41 -0.32
C CYS A 89 21.78 2.91 -0.62
N ASP A 90 22.92 3.54 -0.33
CA ASP A 90 23.14 4.97 -0.56
C ASP A 90 22.04 5.89 0.02
N GLY A 91 21.52 5.53 1.21
CA GLY A 91 20.47 6.30 1.90
C GLY A 91 19.05 6.11 1.32
N VAL A 92 18.87 5.23 0.33
CA VAL A 92 17.56 4.86 -0.21
C VAL A 92 17.03 3.61 0.48
N ILE A 93 15.85 3.71 1.08
CA ILE A 93 15.13 2.61 1.71
C ILE A 93 14.14 2.03 0.70
N GLY A 94 14.23 0.72 0.46
CA GLY A 94 13.27 -0.03 -0.35
C GLY A 94 12.47 -1.02 0.50
N ILE A 95 11.17 -1.17 0.23
CA ILE A 95 10.26 -2.12 0.88
C ILE A 95 9.44 -2.81 -0.21
N ALA A 96 9.61 -4.12 -0.39
CA ALA A 96 8.76 -4.93 -1.26
C ALA A 96 7.80 -5.79 -0.43
N ILE A 97 6.53 -5.92 -0.84
CA ILE A 97 5.51 -6.77 -0.20
C ILE A 97 4.76 -7.51 -1.30
N SER A 98 4.59 -8.83 -1.17
CA SER A 98 3.84 -9.65 -2.13
C SER A 98 2.62 -10.30 -1.46
N TRP A 99 1.51 -10.42 -2.19
CA TRP A 99 0.28 -11.08 -1.76
C TRP A 99 -0.45 -11.71 -2.94
N GLY A 100 -0.44 -13.04 -3.01
CA GLY A 100 -0.91 -13.78 -4.19
C GLY A 100 -0.20 -13.28 -5.46
N ARG A 101 -0.98 -12.94 -6.48
CA ARG A 101 -0.47 -12.38 -7.75
C ARG A 101 -0.03 -10.92 -7.65
N ARG A 102 -0.22 -10.24 -6.52
CA ARG A 102 0.06 -8.79 -6.36
C ARG A 102 1.40 -8.55 -5.67
N GLY A 103 2.05 -7.44 -6.04
CA GLY A 103 3.22 -6.92 -5.35
C GLY A 103 3.16 -5.39 -5.21
N TRP A 104 3.72 -4.88 -4.12
CA TRP A 104 3.92 -3.46 -3.87
C TRP A 104 5.37 -3.21 -3.52
N GLU A 105 5.96 -2.22 -4.16
CA GLU A 105 7.32 -1.77 -3.91
C GLU A 105 7.26 -0.30 -3.52
N PHE A 106 7.79 0.03 -2.36
CA PHE A 106 7.94 1.38 -1.86
C PHE A 106 9.41 1.72 -1.82
N SER A 107 9.80 2.89 -2.32
CA SER A 107 11.17 3.38 -2.15
C SER A 107 11.21 4.86 -1.82
N TYR A 108 12.10 5.26 -0.92
CA TYR A 108 12.27 6.64 -0.52
C TYR A 108 13.69 6.91 -0.02
N ASP A 109 14.14 8.15 -0.14
CA ASP A 109 15.40 8.58 0.42
C ASP A 109 15.22 8.93 1.91
N GLN A 110 16.21 8.66 2.76
CA GLN A 110 16.18 9.08 4.16
C GLN A 110 15.99 10.59 4.34
N ARG A 111 16.44 11.39 3.37
CA ARG A 111 16.25 12.86 3.33
C ARG A 111 14.79 13.26 3.14
N ASP A 112 13.95 12.37 2.64
CA ASP A 112 12.52 12.61 2.48
C ASP A 112 11.71 12.31 3.76
N ILE A 113 12.37 11.95 4.87
CA ILE A 113 11.74 11.81 6.19
C ILE A 113 11.62 13.19 6.84
N GLY A 114 10.39 13.59 7.17
CA GLY A 114 10.10 14.84 7.86
C GLY A 114 10.56 14.83 9.33
N PRO A 115 10.56 16.00 10.00
CA PRO A 115 10.98 16.13 11.40
C PRO A 115 10.08 15.34 12.38
N ASP A 116 8.87 14.98 11.96
CA ASP A 116 7.92 14.14 12.68
C ASP A 116 8.14 12.63 12.47
N GLY A 117 9.21 12.25 11.75
CA GLY A 117 9.53 10.87 11.41
C GLY A 117 8.67 10.29 10.28
N ARG A 118 7.81 11.09 9.64
CA ARG A 118 6.95 10.63 8.54
C ARG A 118 7.62 10.81 7.19
N VAL A 119 7.48 9.82 6.30
CA VAL A 119 7.99 9.90 4.93
C VAL A 119 7.11 10.86 4.11
N ARG A 120 7.73 11.94 3.59
CA ARG A 120 7.04 13.01 2.84
C ARG A 120 7.09 12.81 1.34
N ARG A 121 8.05 12.04 0.84
CA ARG A 121 8.13 11.67 -0.58
C ARG A 121 8.61 10.23 -0.72
N PHE A 122 7.93 9.49 -1.59
CA PHE A 122 8.30 8.11 -1.89
C PHE A 122 7.77 7.72 -3.28
N VAL A 123 8.35 6.67 -3.85
CA VAL A 123 7.87 6.01 -5.05
C VAL A 123 7.11 4.77 -4.64
N LEU A 124 5.94 4.57 -5.25
CA LEU A 124 5.13 3.37 -5.17
C LEU A 124 5.12 2.71 -6.55
N ALA A 125 5.61 1.48 -6.63
CA ALA A 125 5.43 0.59 -7.77
C ALA A 125 4.49 -0.56 -7.40
N ILE A 126 3.64 -0.93 -8.34
CA ILE A 126 2.62 -1.95 -8.16
C ILE A 126 2.81 -2.99 -9.24
N ARG A 127 2.78 -4.26 -8.84
CA ARG A 127 3.01 -5.41 -9.70
C ARG A 127 1.83 -6.37 -9.67
N TYR A 128 1.63 -7.04 -10.79
CA TYR A 128 0.71 -8.18 -10.91
C TYR A 128 1.39 -9.27 -11.75
N ASP A 129 1.50 -10.49 -11.24
CA ASP A 129 2.31 -11.59 -11.82
C ASP A 129 3.71 -11.13 -12.23
N GLU A 130 4.37 -10.39 -11.35
CA GLU A 130 5.68 -9.79 -11.60
C GLU A 130 5.73 -8.74 -12.73
N ALA A 131 4.63 -8.46 -13.43
CA ALA A 131 4.56 -7.37 -14.38
C ALA A 131 4.37 -6.04 -13.64
N LEU A 132 5.19 -5.03 -13.96
CA LEU A 132 4.97 -3.66 -13.49
C LEU A 132 3.69 -3.11 -14.13
N VAL A 133 2.72 -2.82 -13.27
CA VAL A 133 1.35 -2.43 -13.60
C VAL A 133 1.20 -0.92 -13.52
N ASP A 134 1.70 -0.33 -12.44
CA ASP A 134 1.65 1.11 -12.20
C ASP A 134 2.89 1.55 -11.40
N LYS A 135 3.29 2.80 -11.57
CA LYS A 135 4.36 3.41 -10.80
C LYS A 135 4.10 4.90 -10.67
N ALA A 136 4.11 5.40 -9.44
CA ALA A 136 3.91 6.82 -9.14
C ALA A 136 4.84 7.30 -8.03
N GLN A 137 5.23 8.56 -8.09
CA GLN A 137 5.77 9.29 -6.95
C GLN A 137 4.60 9.87 -6.15
N ILE A 138 4.62 9.62 -4.85
CA ILE A 138 3.71 10.21 -3.88
C ILE A 138 4.48 11.31 -3.15
N THR A 139 3.90 12.50 -3.06
CA THR A 139 4.47 13.61 -2.29
C THR A 139 3.39 14.16 -1.36
N VAL A 140 3.67 14.13 -0.07
CA VAL A 140 2.83 14.68 1.00
C VAL A 140 3.31 16.11 1.26
N ALA A 141 2.57 17.09 0.76
CA ALA A 141 2.88 18.50 0.90
C ALA A 141 2.55 19.00 2.32
N GLY A 142 3.52 19.68 2.93
CA GLY A 142 3.34 20.61 4.05
C GLY A 142 2.51 20.13 5.26
N ASP A 143 1.95 21.13 5.96
CA ASP A 143 1.17 20.97 7.18
C ASP A 143 -0.32 20.72 6.91
N ASP A 144 -0.80 20.98 5.68
CA ASP A 144 -2.18 20.73 5.25
C ASP A 144 -2.43 19.27 4.86
N GLY A 145 -1.38 18.44 4.80
CA GLY A 145 -1.47 17.01 4.52
C GLY A 145 -1.85 16.68 3.09
N ARG A 146 -1.82 17.65 2.18
CA ARG A 146 -2.25 17.46 0.79
C ARG A 146 -1.31 16.50 0.07
N VAL A 147 -1.88 15.53 -0.65
CA VAL A 147 -1.07 14.56 -1.42
C VAL A 147 -1.11 14.84 -2.91
N VAL A 148 0.07 14.87 -3.50
CA VAL A 148 0.28 14.91 -4.95
C VAL A 148 0.76 13.55 -5.42
N VAL A 149 0.07 13.01 -6.43
CA VAL A 149 0.43 11.74 -7.08
C VAL A 149 0.90 12.03 -8.49
N THR A 150 2.20 11.82 -8.73
CA THR A 150 2.84 12.03 -10.03
C THR A 150 3.14 10.68 -10.67
N PRO A 151 2.43 10.29 -11.74
CA PRO A 151 2.71 9.04 -12.46
C PRO A 151 4.13 9.04 -13.04
N LEU A 152 4.85 7.93 -12.87
CA LEU A 152 6.20 7.71 -13.41
C LEU A 152 6.21 6.70 -14.56
N VAL A 153 5.25 5.78 -14.59
CA VAL A 153 5.01 4.87 -15.72
C VAL A 153 3.52 4.87 -16.03
N GLN A 154 3.14 5.11 -17.28
CA GLN A 154 1.74 5.03 -17.70
C GLN A 154 1.28 3.57 -17.87
N ARG A 155 0.08 3.31 -17.33
CA ARG A 155 -0.60 2.00 -17.23
C ARG A 155 -0.43 1.12 -18.46
N ARG A 156 0.12 -0.08 -18.27
CA ARG A 156 -0.18 -1.20 -19.17
C ARG A 156 -1.47 -1.85 -18.70
N ARG A 157 -2.48 -1.96 -19.57
CA ARG A 157 -3.74 -2.62 -19.26
C ARG A 157 -3.47 -4.13 -19.06
N VAL A 158 -3.19 -4.57 -17.85
CA VAL A 158 -3.29 -6.00 -17.48
C VAL A 158 -4.78 -6.32 -17.36
N VAL A 159 -5.26 -7.06 -18.35
CA VAL A 159 -6.57 -7.71 -18.28
C VAL A 159 -6.43 -8.78 -17.21
N ALA A 160 -7.18 -8.65 -16.11
CA ALA A 160 -7.31 -9.79 -15.20
C ALA A 160 -7.93 -10.92 -16.03
N PRO A 161 -7.31 -12.10 -16.14
CA PRO A 161 -7.97 -13.23 -16.77
C PRO A 161 -9.22 -13.56 -15.94
N ASP A 162 -10.33 -13.81 -16.65
CA ASP A 162 -11.63 -14.16 -16.08
C ASP A 162 -11.56 -15.33 -15.08
#